data_AF-A0A812RFM9-F1
#
_entry.id   AF-A0A812RFM9-F1
#
_cell.length_a   1.000
_cell.length_b   1.000
_cell.length_c   1.000
_cell.angle_alpha   90.00
_cell.angle_beta   90.00
_cell.angle_gamma   90.00
#
_symmetry.space_group_name_H-M   'P 1'
#
loop_
_entity.id
_entity.type
_entity.pdbx_description
1 polymer ?
#
loop_
_entity_poly.entity_id
_entity_poly.type
_entity_poly.pdbx_seq_one_letter_code
_entity_poly.pdbx_strand_id
1 'polypeptide(L)'
;AILGITIALAELQYALAEDAESLVVNLTDSNFQDLVKRGDDRPWVVKFYAPWCGHCKMIAPTWESLARKVQGQVNVGKVDCTESQYLSNMFDVRGFPTLKLISKGRVYGFSGRRSLENLEPWALQGHQGQEGDMYPFDKPLYHRVTISAATLLAKYGLQIIAVALIAVGALVCHMERQQSQRQRRHQDQLKELAQRRAAESEGSEAHEEVTSKKDD
;
A
#
# COMPACT_ATOMS: atom_id res chain seq x y z
N ALA A 1 28.83 -44.64 -7.81
CA ALA A 1 27.73 -45.26 -7.03
C ALA A 1 27.90 -45.03 -5.53
N ILE A 2 29.02 -45.45 -4.91
CA ILE A 2 29.25 -45.35 -3.45
C ILE A 2 29.17 -43.90 -2.94
N LEU A 3 29.76 -42.93 -3.64
CA LEU A 3 29.70 -41.51 -3.27
C LEU A 3 28.28 -40.90 -3.30
N GLY A 4 27.43 -41.39 -4.21
CA GLY A 4 26.04 -40.92 -4.33
C GLY A 4 25.16 -41.49 -3.22
N ILE A 5 25.44 -42.73 -2.81
CA ILE A 5 24.76 -43.38 -1.67
C ILE A 5 25.13 -42.67 -0.37
N THR A 6 26.39 -42.27 -0.18
CA THR A 6 26.79 -41.55 1.05
C THR A 6 26.20 -40.14 1.14
N ILE A 7 26.05 -39.43 0.01
CA ILE A 7 25.41 -38.09 -0.01
C ILE A 7 23.91 -38.22 0.27
N ALA A 8 23.22 -39.16 -0.38
CA ALA A 8 21.78 -39.40 -0.13
C ALA A 8 21.52 -39.84 1.31
N LEU A 9 22.40 -40.66 1.90
CA LEU A 9 22.32 -41.03 3.31
C LEU A 9 22.58 -39.84 4.22
N ALA A 10 23.50 -38.94 3.90
CA ALA A 10 23.73 -37.72 4.69
C ALA A 10 22.54 -36.74 4.63
N GLU A 11 21.90 -36.58 3.47
CA GLU A 11 20.67 -35.79 3.32
C GLU A 11 19.50 -36.41 4.10
N LEU A 12 19.37 -37.75 4.07
CA LEU A 12 18.36 -38.47 4.86
C LEU A 12 18.63 -38.38 6.37
N GLN A 13 19.90 -38.43 6.78
CA GLN A 13 20.32 -38.28 8.18
C GLN A 13 20.04 -36.86 8.68
N TYR A 14 20.24 -35.84 7.85
CA TYR A 14 19.96 -34.44 8.19
C TYR A 14 18.46 -34.16 8.32
N ALA A 15 17.64 -34.73 7.42
CA ALA A 15 16.19 -34.62 7.49
C ALA A 15 15.61 -35.29 8.75
N LEU A 16 16.10 -36.47 9.13
CA LEU A 16 15.65 -37.17 10.35
C LEU A 16 16.13 -36.49 11.65
N ALA A 17 17.26 -35.79 11.63
CA ALA A 17 17.77 -35.05 12.78
C ALA A 17 16.97 -33.76 13.08
N GLU A 18 16.23 -33.21 12.11
CA GLU A 18 15.44 -31.99 12.31
C GLU A 18 14.20 -32.22 13.21
N ASP A 19 13.69 -33.46 13.28
CA ASP A 19 12.41 -33.77 13.95
C ASP A 19 12.54 -34.45 15.32
N ALA A 20 13.71 -34.98 15.70
CA ALA A 20 13.77 -35.89 16.85
C ALA A 20 13.71 -35.24 18.26
N GLU A 21 14.13 -33.98 18.46
CA GLU A 21 14.03 -33.25 19.74
C GLU A 21 14.02 -31.71 19.57
N SER A 22 13.37 -31.19 18.52
CA SER A 22 13.28 -29.73 18.35
C SER A 22 12.27 -29.12 19.33
N LEU A 23 12.70 -28.09 20.08
CA LEU A 23 11.80 -27.25 20.87
C LEU A 23 11.05 -26.23 20.00
N VAL A 24 11.38 -26.16 18.70
CA VAL A 24 10.72 -25.29 17.73
C VAL A 24 9.45 -25.96 17.24
N VAL A 25 8.31 -25.36 17.54
CA VAL A 25 7.00 -25.87 17.14
C VAL A 25 6.76 -25.59 15.65
N ASN A 26 6.39 -26.62 14.88
CA ASN A 26 5.93 -26.43 13.51
C ASN A 26 4.48 -25.92 13.52
N LEU A 27 4.30 -24.68 13.07
CA LEU A 27 3.02 -24.00 13.03
C LEU A 27 2.47 -24.04 11.60
N THR A 28 1.24 -24.53 11.46
CA THR A 28 0.52 -24.72 10.21
C THR A 28 -0.81 -23.98 10.24
N ASP A 29 -1.44 -23.81 9.08
CA ASP A 29 -2.77 -23.18 8.97
C ASP A 29 -3.83 -23.83 9.88
N SER A 30 -3.69 -25.13 10.19
CA SER A 30 -4.63 -25.88 11.02
C SER A 30 -4.39 -25.76 12.53
N ASN A 31 -3.15 -25.60 12.99
CA ASN A 31 -2.83 -25.59 14.42
C ASN A 31 -2.55 -24.19 14.99
N PHE A 32 -2.32 -23.20 14.12
CA PHE A 32 -1.83 -21.89 14.54
C PHE A 32 -2.80 -21.18 15.47
N GLN A 33 -4.09 -21.18 15.15
CA GLN A 33 -5.10 -20.48 15.95
C GLN A 33 -5.31 -21.13 17.32
N ASP A 34 -5.12 -22.45 17.40
CA ASP A 34 -5.27 -23.21 18.64
C ASP A 34 -4.06 -23.06 19.56
N LEU A 35 -2.85 -22.97 19.00
CA LEU A 35 -1.60 -22.85 19.76
C LEU A 35 -1.24 -21.39 20.09
N VAL A 36 -1.44 -20.48 19.14
CA VAL A 36 -1.13 -19.06 19.27
C VAL A 36 -2.40 -18.31 19.67
N LYS A 37 -2.86 -18.57 20.90
CA LYS A 37 -4.08 -17.95 21.43
C LYS A 37 -3.86 -16.48 21.77
N ARG A 38 -4.92 -15.71 21.58
CA ARG A 38 -4.99 -14.33 22.09
C ARG A 38 -4.96 -14.35 23.62
N GLY A 39 -4.08 -13.55 24.20
CA GLY A 39 -4.01 -13.38 25.66
C GLY A 39 -3.27 -14.49 26.40
N ASP A 40 -2.55 -15.37 25.69
CA ASP A 40 -1.64 -16.30 26.33
C ASP A 40 -0.53 -15.51 27.06
N ASP A 41 -0.20 -15.94 28.29
CA ASP A 41 0.79 -15.24 29.13
C ASP A 41 2.19 -15.26 28.50
N ARG A 42 2.45 -16.24 27.62
CA ARG A 42 3.75 -16.42 26.97
C ARG A 42 3.72 -15.92 25.52
N PRO A 43 4.65 -15.01 25.15
CA PRO A 43 4.76 -14.56 23.78
C PRO A 43 5.25 -15.68 22.85
N TRP A 44 4.92 -15.55 21.58
CA TRP A 44 5.33 -16.47 20.51
C TRP A 44 6.31 -15.77 19.57
N VAL A 45 7.47 -16.37 19.33
CA VAL A 45 8.42 -15.92 18.31
C VAL A 45 8.37 -16.88 17.13
N VAL A 46 7.95 -16.38 15.98
CA VAL A 46 7.64 -17.17 14.79
C VAL A 46 8.56 -16.80 13.63
N LYS A 47 9.21 -17.82 13.06
CA LYS A 47 10.00 -17.71 11.81
C LYS A 47 9.16 -18.15 10.63
N PHE A 48 8.86 -17.23 9.74
CA PHE A 48 8.28 -17.51 8.43
C PHE A 48 9.40 -17.78 7.43
N TYR A 49 9.42 -18.99 6.86
CA TYR A 49 10.50 -19.44 5.99
C TYR A 49 9.97 -20.18 4.75
N ALA A 50 10.89 -20.47 3.84
CA ALA A 50 10.69 -21.41 2.75
C ALA A 50 11.87 -22.41 2.73
N PRO A 51 11.63 -23.70 2.43
CA PRO A 51 12.64 -24.75 2.58
C PRO A 51 13.81 -24.62 1.59
N TRP A 52 13.57 -23.98 0.45
CA TRP A 52 14.60 -23.71 -0.57
C TRP A 52 15.42 -22.44 -0.30
N CYS A 53 15.06 -21.63 0.70
CA CYS A 53 15.74 -20.35 0.94
C CYS A 53 17.07 -20.53 1.70
N GLY A 54 18.19 -20.18 1.07
CA GLY A 54 19.53 -20.28 1.68
C GLY A 54 19.68 -19.50 3.00
N HIS A 55 19.17 -18.27 3.07
CA HIS A 55 19.20 -17.48 4.31
C HIS A 55 18.36 -18.10 5.45
N CYS A 56 17.33 -18.89 5.12
CA CYS A 56 16.54 -19.61 6.11
C CYS A 56 17.30 -20.81 6.69
N LYS A 57 18.06 -21.52 5.84
CA LYS A 57 18.93 -22.61 6.27
C LYS A 57 20.04 -22.12 7.21
N MET A 58 20.61 -20.95 6.92
CA MET A 58 21.65 -20.35 7.78
C MET A 58 21.17 -20.00 9.19
N ILE A 59 19.93 -19.51 9.36
CA ILE A 59 19.40 -19.14 10.68
C ILE A 59 18.85 -20.35 11.46
N ALA A 60 18.57 -21.47 10.80
CA ALA A 60 17.99 -22.67 11.44
C ALA A 60 18.72 -23.09 12.75
N PRO A 61 20.06 -23.24 12.80
CA PRO A 61 20.74 -23.63 14.04
C PRO A 61 20.67 -22.55 15.15
N THR A 62 20.67 -21.27 14.76
CA THR A 62 20.47 -20.17 15.70
C THR A 62 19.05 -20.19 16.28
N TRP A 63 18.06 -20.55 15.46
CA TRP A 63 16.66 -20.65 15.87
C TRP A 63 16.42 -21.76 16.89
N GLU A 64 17.04 -22.92 16.68
CA GLU A 64 17.05 -24.03 17.64
C GLU A 64 17.71 -23.62 18.97
N SER A 65 18.82 -22.88 18.88
CA SER A 65 19.52 -22.39 20.07
C SER A 65 18.70 -21.35 20.83
N LEU A 66 17.97 -20.50 20.11
CA LEU A 66 17.02 -19.55 20.71
C LEU A 66 15.94 -20.31 21.47
N ALA A 67 15.30 -21.31 20.85
CA ALA A 67 14.25 -22.11 21.50
C ALA A 67 14.69 -22.74 22.81
N ARG A 68 15.93 -23.24 22.88
CA ARG A 68 16.53 -23.73 24.14
C ARG A 68 16.76 -22.62 25.17
N LYS A 69 17.22 -21.44 24.75
CA LYS A 69 17.52 -20.31 25.65
C LYS A 69 16.29 -19.70 26.29
N VAL A 70 15.21 -19.56 25.52
CA VAL A 70 13.98 -18.89 25.98
C VAL A 70 12.91 -19.89 26.45
N GLN A 71 13.27 -21.17 26.58
CA GLN A 71 12.36 -22.23 27.00
C GLN A 71 11.63 -21.87 28.30
N GLY A 72 10.31 -22.06 28.31
CA GLY A 72 9.46 -21.74 29.45
C GLY A 72 9.03 -20.27 29.53
N GLN A 73 9.74 -19.34 28.89
CA GLN A 73 9.41 -17.91 28.87
C GLN A 73 8.72 -17.50 27.56
N VAL A 74 9.23 -17.97 26.43
CA VAL A 74 8.75 -17.62 25.09
C VAL A 74 8.62 -18.89 24.27
N ASN A 75 7.49 -19.03 23.57
CA ASN A 75 7.28 -20.14 22.65
C ASN A 75 7.96 -19.82 21.32
N VAL A 76 8.70 -20.77 20.75
CA VAL A 76 9.40 -20.58 19.47
C VAL A 76 8.76 -21.47 18.42
N GLY A 77 8.36 -20.88 17.30
CA GLY A 77 7.70 -21.56 16.20
C GLY A 77 8.35 -21.29 14.86
N LYS A 78 8.08 -22.17 13.89
CA LYS A 78 8.40 -21.99 12.48
C LYS A 78 7.15 -22.23 11.63
N VAL A 79 6.99 -21.47 10.55
CA VAL A 79 5.91 -21.62 9.58
C VAL A 79 6.52 -21.75 8.19
N ASP A 80 6.27 -22.88 7.53
CA ASP A 80 6.59 -23.05 6.13
C ASP A 80 5.55 -22.31 5.27
N CYS A 81 5.99 -21.23 4.63
CA CYS A 81 5.13 -20.38 3.81
C CYS A 81 4.82 -20.98 2.43
N THR A 82 5.49 -22.06 2.04
CA THR A 82 5.19 -22.79 0.81
C THR A 82 3.97 -23.69 0.97
N GLU A 83 3.74 -24.18 2.20
CA GLU A 83 2.58 -25.00 2.55
C GLU A 83 1.46 -24.17 3.18
N SER A 84 1.81 -23.23 4.08
CA SER A 84 0.86 -22.42 4.85
C SER A 84 0.69 -21.01 4.27
N GLN A 85 0.15 -20.92 3.04
CA GLN A 85 -0.03 -19.65 2.33
C GLN A 85 -1.01 -18.71 3.05
N TYR A 86 -2.00 -19.26 3.75
CA TYR A 86 -2.97 -18.45 4.50
C TYR A 86 -2.27 -17.64 5.59
N LEU A 87 -1.44 -18.28 6.42
CA LEU A 87 -0.64 -17.59 7.42
C LEU A 87 0.34 -16.57 6.80
N SER A 88 1.01 -16.91 5.70
CA SER A 88 1.93 -15.97 5.01
C SER A 88 1.22 -14.68 4.61
N ASN A 89 0.03 -14.79 4.02
CA ASN A 89 -0.77 -13.65 3.59
C ASN A 89 -1.30 -12.85 4.79
N MET A 90 -1.80 -13.54 5.82
CA MET A 90 -2.36 -12.89 7.01
C MET A 90 -1.31 -12.07 7.77
N PHE A 91 -0.08 -12.57 7.86
CA PHE A 91 1.04 -11.88 8.51
C PHE A 91 1.81 -10.92 7.57
N ASP A 92 1.34 -10.70 6.34
CA ASP A 92 1.99 -9.85 5.31
C ASP A 92 3.47 -10.20 5.13
N VAL A 93 3.76 -11.49 4.93
CA VAL A 93 5.11 -11.99 4.70
C VAL A 93 5.48 -11.78 3.23
N ARG A 94 6.37 -10.82 2.96
CA ARG A 94 6.81 -10.47 1.59
C ARG A 94 8.16 -11.06 1.19
N GLY A 95 8.86 -11.70 2.12
CA GLY A 95 10.19 -12.27 1.88
C GLY A 95 10.67 -13.14 3.02
N PHE A 96 11.75 -13.88 2.80
CA PHE A 96 12.26 -14.88 3.74
C PHE A 96 13.72 -14.65 4.15
N PRO A 97 14.09 -14.97 5.41
CA PRO A 97 13.19 -15.24 6.53
C PRO A 97 12.56 -13.96 7.06
N THR A 98 11.28 -14.03 7.44
CA THR A 98 10.60 -12.97 8.20
C THR A 98 10.37 -13.46 9.62
N LEU A 99 10.81 -12.68 10.61
CA LEU A 99 10.71 -13.03 12.02
C LEU A 99 9.71 -12.10 12.69
N LYS A 100 8.71 -12.67 13.37
CA LYS A 100 7.66 -11.91 14.06
C LYS A 100 7.48 -12.44 15.47
N LEU A 101 7.22 -11.54 16.41
CA LEU A 101 6.86 -11.86 17.79
C LEU A 101 5.41 -11.48 18.02
N ILE A 102 4.63 -12.38 18.60
CA ILE A 102 3.21 -12.21 18.89
C ILE A 102 3.07 -12.18 20.41
N SER A 103 2.59 -11.07 20.94
CA SER A 103 2.43 -10.87 22.39
C SER A 103 1.26 -9.94 22.64
N LYS A 104 0.36 -10.31 23.56
CA LYS A 104 -0.77 -9.47 24.02
C LYS A 104 -1.58 -8.86 22.85
N GLY A 105 -1.86 -9.64 21.80
CA GLY A 105 -2.64 -9.18 20.64
C GLY A 105 -1.91 -8.22 19.69
N ARG A 106 -0.59 -8.07 19.85
CA ARG A 106 0.26 -7.28 18.95
C ARG A 106 1.33 -8.15 18.31
N VAL A 107 1.78 -7.72 17.14
CA VAL A 107 2.78 -8.40 16.32
C VAL A 107 3.96 -7.45 16.10
N TYR A 108 5.15 -7.89 16.44
CA TYR A 108 6.38 -7.12 16.38
C TYR A 108 7.32 -7.73 15.35
N GLY A 109 7.82 -6.93 14.41
CA GLY A 109 8.78 -7.38 13.41
C GLY A 109 10.22 -7.21 13.90
N PHE A 110 11.08 -8.21 13.66
CA PHE A 110 12.51 -8.09 13.93
C PHE A 110 13.27 -7.63 12.68
N SER A 111 14.04 -6.55 12.80
CA SER A 111 14.86 -5.97 11.74
C SER A 111 16.37 -5.99 12.01
N GLY A 112 16.79 -6.53 13.17
CA GLY A 112 18.19 -6.57 13.59
C GLY A 112 19.02 -7.70 12.95
N ARG A 113 20.26 -7.86 13.42
CA ARG A 113 21.13 -8.99 13.04
C ARG A 113 20.54 -10.28 13.58
N ARG A 114 20.46 -11.31 12.74
CA ARG A 114 19.85 -12.61 13.07
C ARG A 114 20.79 -13.55 13.85
N SER A 115 21.55 -13.00 14.81
CA SER A 115 22.38 -13.75 15.75
C SER A 115 21.65 -13.97 17.07
N LEU A 116 22.03 -15.01 17.82
CA LEU A 116 21.40 -15.34 19.10
C LEU A 116 21.45 -14.16 20.08
N GLU A 117 22.59 -13.48 20.14
CA GLU A 117 22.83 -12.30 21.00
C GLU A 117 21.83 -11.16 20.80
N ASN A 118 21.25 -11.03 19.60
CA ASN A 118 20.26 -10.00 19.30
C ASN A 118 18.83 -10.54 19.40
N LEU A 119 18.62 -11.81 19.05
CA LEU A 119 17.30 -12.43 19.05
C LEU A 119 16.80 -12.73 20.47
N GLU A 120 17.67 -13.20 21.37
CA GLU A 120 17.34 -13.52 22.75
C GLU A 120 16.78 -12.31 23.53
N PRO A 121 17.49 -11.17 23.64
CA PRO A 121 16.97 -10.02 24.38
C PRO A 121 15.70 -9.43 23.73
N TRP A 122 15.60 -9.46 22.41
CA TRP A 122 14.39 -9.01 21.70
C TRP A 122 13.18 -9.91 21.99
N ALA A 123 13.38 -11.23 21.96
CA ALA A 123 12.34 -12.22 22.26
C ALA A 123 11.81 -12.07 23.69
N LEU A 124 12.70 -11.86 24.66
CA LEU A 124 12.33 -11.74 26.07
C LEU A 124 11.63 -10.41 26.37
N GLN A 125 12.22 -9.27 26.00
CA GLN A 125 11.73 -7.96 26.44
C GLN A 125 11.85 -6.84 25.39
N GLY A 126 12.86 -6.90 24.50
CA GLY A 126 13.18 -5.80 23.59
C GLY A 126 12.07 -5.44 22.59
N HIS A 127 11.12 -6.34 22.33
CA HIS A 127 9.95 -6.06 21.49
C HIS A 127 8.99 -5.02 22.09
N GLN A 128 8.96 -4.84 23.42
CA GLN A 128 8.00 -3.96 24.08
C GLN A 128 8.22 -2.47 23.77
N GLY A 129 9.44 -2.08 23.39
CA GLY A 129 9.77 -0.71 22.98
C GLY A 129 9.45 -0.41 21.51
N GLN A 130 8.97 -1.38 20.74
CA GLN A 130 8.62 -1.23 19.33
C GLN A 130 7.12 -0.93 19.17
N GLU A 131 6.76 -0.15 18.15
CA GLU A 131 5.37 -0.03 17.74
C GLU A 131 4.93 -1.35 17.07
N GLY A 132 4.12 -2.13 17.77
CA GLY A 132 3.63 -3.43 17.27
C GLY A 132 2.37 -3.27 16.42
N ASP A 133 2.33 -4.00 15.30
CA ASP A 133 1.16 -4.14 14.44
C ASP A 133 0.01 -4.86 15.16
N MET A 134 -1.22 -4.57 14.77
CA MET A 134 -2.38 -5.29 15.31
C MET A 134 -2.40 -6.74 14.81
N TYR A 135 -2.71 -7.68 15.70
CA TYR A 135 -2.84 -9.09 15.37
C TYR A 135 -3.81 -9.29 14.18
N PRO A 136 -3.42 -10.04 13.14
CA PRO A 136 -4.14 -10.00 11.85
C PRO A 136 -5.57 -10.53 11.93
N PHE A 137 -5.89 -11.39 12.90
CA PHE A 137 -7.24 -11.91 13.12
C PHE A 137 -8.17 -10.91 13.84
N ASP A 138 -7.61 -9.87 14.46
CA ASP A 138 -8.38 -8.81 15.14
C ASP A 138 -8.61 -7.59 14.24
N LYS A 139 -8.10 -7.61 13.00
CA LYS A 139 -8.29 -6.51 12.06
C LYS A 139 -9.79 -6.42 11.70
N PRO A 140 -10.49 -5.36 12.09
CA PRO A 140 -11.88 -5.18 11.73
C PRO A 140 -12.00 -5.05 10.20
N LEU A 141 -13.14 -5.47 9.65
CA LEU A 141 -13.36 -5.54 8.20
C LEU A 141 -13.03 -4.23 7.47
N TYR A 142 -13.20 -3.08 8.15
CA TYR A 142 -12.87 -1.77 7.59
C TYR A 142 -11.38 -1.60 7.30
N HIS A 143 -10.46 -2.26 8.01
CA HIS A 143 -9.01 -2.09 7.81
C HIS A 143 -8.56 -2.58 6.43
N ARG A 144 -9.20 -3.60 5.87
CA ARG A 144 -8.94 -4.04 4.48
C ARG A 144 -9.49 -3.04 3.47
N VAL A 145 -10.70 -2.55 3.72
CA VAL A 145 -11.37 -1.55 2.86
C VAL A 145 -10.60 -0.23 2.85
N THR A 146 -10.12 0.23 4.01
CA THR A 146 -9.38 1.49 4.13
C THR A 146 -8.00 1.42 3.49
N ILE A 147 -7.26 0.31 3.60
CA ILE A 147 -5.97 0.16 2.90
C ILE A 147 -6.18 0.20 1.39
N SER A 148 -7.17 -0.51 0.86
CA SER A 148 -7.45 -0.50 -0.58
C SER A 148 -7.83 0.90 -1.06
N ALA A 149 -8.73 1.58 -0.36
CA ALA A 149 -9.14 2.95 -0.67
C ALA A 149 -7.98 3.94 -0.56
N ALA A 150 -7.19 3.89 0.52
CA ALA A 150 -6.02 4.76 0.71
C ALA A 150 -4.95 4.53 -0.37
N THR A 151 -4.72 3.27 -0.79
CA THR A 151 -3.76 2.96 -1.86
C THR A 151 -4.25 3.49 -3.20
N LEU A 152 -5.55 3.37 -3.50
CA LEU A 152 -6.17 3.94 -4.69
C LEU A 152 -6.04 5.47 -4.69
N LEU A 153 -6.31 6.12 -3.57
CA LEU A 153 -6.16 7.58 -3.43
C LEU A 153 -4.70 8.04 -3.53
N ALA A 154 -3.75 7.31 -2.94
CA ALA A 154 -2.32 7.65 -3.06
C ALA A 154 -1.81 7.47 -4.49
N LYS A 155 -2.25 6.42 -5.19
CA LYS A 155 -1.78 6.08 -6.54
C LYS A 155 -2.46 6.91 -7.63
N TYR A 156 -3.76 7.20 -7.48
CA TYR A 156 -4.57 7.85 -8.51
C TYR A 156 -5.11 9.23 -8.09
N GLY A 157 -5.05 9.61 -6.81
CA GLY A 157 -5.63 10.86 -6.33
C GLY A 157 -5.03 12.11 -6.98
N LEU A 158 -3.69 12.16 -7.10
CA LEU A 158 -3.04 13.29 -7.77
C LEU A 158 -3.40 13.37 -9.26
N GLN A 159 -3.57 12.23 -9.93
CA GLN A 159 -3.98 12.18 -11.33
C GLN A 159 -5.43 12.66 -11.52
N ILE A 160 -6.34 12.23 -10.63
CA ILE A 160 -7.75 12.65 -10.66
C ILE A 160 -7.87 14.16 -10.42
N ILE A 161 -7.14 14.69 -9.44
CA ILE A 161 -7.11 16.13 -9.16
C ILE A 161 -6.54 16.91 -10.36
N ALA A 162 -5.46 16.44 -10.96
CA ALA A 162 -4.86 17.09 -12.13
C ALA A 162 -5.83 17.13 -13.32
N VAL A 163 -6.51 16.01 -13.63
CA VAL A 163 -7.50 15.96 -14.71
C VAL A 163 -8.69 16.89 -14.43
N ALA A 164 -9.16 16.93 -13.18
CA ALA A 164 -10.24 17.83 -12.78
C ALA A 164 -9.85 19.31 -12.96
N LEU A 165 -8.63 19.70 -12.56
CA LEU A 165 -8.14 21.07 -12.74
C LEU A 165 -7.97 21.45 -14.21
N ILE A 166 -7.46 20.54 -15.04
CA ILE A 166 -7.34 20.77 -16.49
C ILE A 166 -8.73 20.94 -17.13
N ALA A 167 -9.70 20.11 -16.75
CA ALA A 167 -11.07 20.20 -17.25
C ALA A 167 -11.74 21.51 -16.82
N VAL A 168 -11.58 21.93 -15.56
CA VAL A 168 -12.07 23.22 -15.07
C VAL A 168 -11.39 24.38 -15.80
N GLY A 169 -10.07 24.33 -15.99
CA GLY A 169 -9.33 25.34 -16.75
C GLY A 169 -9.80 25.46 -18.20
N ALA A 170 -10.03 24.32 -18.88
CA ALA A 170 -10.57 24.28 -20.23
C ALA A 170 -12.00 24.87 -20.28
N LEU A 171 -12.83 24.59 -19.27
CA LEU A 171 -14.18 25.14 -19.17
C LEU A 171 -14.16 26.66 -18.94
N VAL A 172 -13.31 27.15 -18.04
CA VAL A 172 -13.15 28.61 -17.80
C VAL A 172 -12.66 29.29 -19.08
N CYS A 173 -11.64 28.73 -19.75
CA CYS A 173 -11.15 29.27 -21.02
C CYS A 173 -12.24 29.26 -22.10
N HIS A 174 -13.07 28.20 -22.15
CA HIS A 174 -14.21 28.14 -23.06
C HIS A 174 -15.25 29.24 -22.74
N MET A 175 -15.57 29.42 -21.46
CA MET A 175 -16.53 30.43 -21.00
C MET A 175 -16.06 31.87 -21.29
N GLU A 176 -14.79 32.17 -21.08
CA GLU A 176 -14.21 33.49 -21.40
C GLU A 176 -14.21 33.76 -22.90
N ARG A 177 -13.92 32.75 -23.72
CA ARG A 177 -14.04 32.86 -25.18
C ARG A 177 -15.49 33.14 -25.59
N GLN A 178 -16.46 32.48 -24.96
CA GLN A 178 -17.88 32.73 -25.21
C GLN A 178 -18.29 34.15 -24.83
N GLN A 179 -17.85 34.65 -23.68
CA GLN A 179 -18.11 36.04 -23.25
C GLN A 179 -17.45 37.06 -24.18
N SER A 180 -16.19 36.84 -24.56
CA SER A 180 -15.45 37.70 -25.50
C SER A 180 -16.14 37.78 -26.87
N GLN A 181 -16.65 36.65 -27.38
CA GLN A 181 -17.40 36.63 -28.65
C GLN A 181 -18.75 37.35 -28.54
N ARG A 182 -19.41 37.31 -27.38
CA ARG A 182 -20.66 38.04 -27.16
C ARG A 182 -20.42 39.55 -27.12
N GLN A 183 -19.36 40.00 -26.45
CA GLN A 183 -19.01 41.42 -26.38
C GLN A 183 -18.64 41.99 -27.75
N ARG A 184 -17.83 41.28 -28.54
CA ARG A 184 -17.48 41.72 -29.92
C ARG A 184 -18.72 41.86 -30.81
N ARG A 185 -19.60 40.84 -30.82
CA ARG A 185 -20.86 40.90 -31.58
C ARG A 185 -21.74 42.08 -31.19
N HIS A 186 -21.86 42.36 -29.89
CA HIS A 186 -22.63 43.52 -29.43
C HIS A 186 -22.02 44.85 -29.86
N GLN A 187 -20.68 44.96 -29.78
CA GLN A 187 -19.97 46.16 -30.22
C GLN A 187 -20.10 46.38 -31.74
N ASP A 188 -20.06 45.30 -32.52
CA ASP A 188 -20.26 45.36 -33.98
C ASP A 188 -21.69 45.81 -34.34
N GLN A 189 -22.71 45.31 -33.63
CA GLN A 189 -24.10 45.79 -33.78
C GLN A 189 -24.25 47.28 -33.46
N LEU A 190 -23.59 47.77 -32.41
CA LEU A 190 -23.63 49.19 -32.04
C LEU A 190 -22.96 50.07 -33.09
N LYS A 191 -21.83 49.62 -33.67
CA LYS A 191 -21.17 50.33 -34.77
C LYS A 191 -22.04 50.39 -36.01
N GLU A 192 -22.70 49.29 -36.35
CA GLU A 192 -23.62 49.24 -37.50
C GLU A 192 -24.81 50.19 -37.30
N LEU A 193 -25.42 50.20 -36.12
CA LEU A 193 -26.51 51.13 -35.80
C LEU A 193 -26.05 52.60 -35.85
N ALA A 194 -24.84 52.89 -35.36
CA ALA A 194 -24.28 54.23 -35.43
C ALA A 194 -24.05 54.69 -36.87
N GLN A 195 -23.53 53.82 -37.74
CA GLN A 195 -23.33 54.11 -39.17
C GLN A 195 -24.65 54.38 -39.89
N ARG A 196 -25.70 53.58 -39.62
CA ARG A 196 -27.02 53.78 -40.22
C ARG A 196 -27.62 55.15 -39.86
N ARG A 197 -27.51 55.56 -38.59
CA ARG A 197 -27.96 56.90 -38.14
C ARG A 197 -27.19 58.03 -38.80
N ALA A 198 -25.87 57.87 -38.99
CA ALA A 198 -25.04 58.84 -39.70
C ALA A 198 -25.47 58.99 -41.17
N ALA A 199 -25.75 57.88 -41.85
CA ALA A 199 -26.25 57.90 -43.23
C ALA A 199 -27.67 58.52 -43.33
N GLU A 200 -28.53 58.30 -42.34
CA GLU A 200 -29.86 58.93 -42.27
C GLU A 200 -29.78 60.45 -42.09
N SER A 201 -28.82 60.97 -41.30
CA SER A 201 -28.63 62.42 -41.13
C SER A 201 -28.13 63.10 -42.41
N GLU A 202 -27.18 62.50 -43.13
CA GLU A 202 -26.68 63.04 -44.40
C GLU A 202 -27.77 63.04 -45.49
N GLY A 203 -28.63 62.02 -45.51
CA GLY A 203 -29.78 61.95 -46.41
C GLY A 203 -30.86 63.01 -46.13
N SER A 204 -31.06 63.40 -44.86
CA SER A 204 -32.02 64.44 -44.47
C SER A 204 -31.56 65.85 -44.88
N GLU A 205 -30.27 66.17 -44.70
CA GLU A 205 -29.69 67.45 -45.16
C GLU A 205 -29.76 67.60 -46.68
N ALA A 206 -29.47 66.52 -47.43
CA ALA A 206 -29.58 66.52 -48.89
C ALA A 206 -31.03 66.70 -49.39
N HIS A 207 -32.02 66.23 -48.64
CA HIS A 207 -33.43 66.37 -49.01
C HIS A 207 -33.99 67.77 -48.71
N GLU A 208 -33.46 68.46 -47.68
CA GLU A 208 -33.83 69.84 -47.34
C GLU A 208 -33.22 70.87 -48.33
N GLU A 209 -31.99 70.63 -48.80
CA GLU A 209 -31.33 71.48 -49.81
C GLU A 209 -32.00 71.40 -51.20
N VAL A 210 -32.55 70.23 -51.57
CA VAL A 210 -33.28 70.06 -52.84
C VAL A 210 -34.67 70.71 -52.81
N THR A 211 -35.33 70.76 -51.65
CA THR A 211 -36.63 71.46 -51.51
C THR A 211 -36.52 72.99 -51.56
N SER A 212 -35.36 73.56 -51.22
CA SER A 212 -35.11 75.00 -51.29
C SER A 212 -34.89 75.53 -52.73
N LYS A 213 -34.69 74.66 -53.72
CA LYS A 213 -34.28 75.05 -55.09
C LYS A 213 -35.41 74.97 -56.13
N LYS A 214 -36.64 74.68 -55.71
CA LYS A 214 -37.80 74.43 -56.59
C LYS A 214 -38.85 75.56 -56.60
N ASP A 215 -38.59 76.64 -55.87
CA ASP A 215 -39.51 77.80 -55.73
C ASP A 215 -38.99 79.09 -56.39
N ASP A 216 -37.96 79.00 -57.25
CA ASP A 216 -37.53 80.06 -58.21
C ASP A 216 -37.72 79.56 -59.65
#